data_AF-A0A2G8HS44-F1
#
_entry.id   AF-A0A2G8HS44-F1
#
_cell.length_a   1.000
_cell.length_b   1.000
_cell.length_c   1.000
_cell.angle_alpha   90.00
_cell.angle_beta   90.00
_cell.angle_gamma   90.00
#
_symmetry.space_group_name_H-M   'P 1'
#
loop_
_entity.id
_entity.type
_entity.pdbx_description
1 polymer ?
#
loop_
_entity_poly.entity_id
_entity_poly.type
_entity_poly.pdbx_seq_one_letter_code
_entity_poly.pdbx_strand_id
1 'polypeptide(L)'
;MISMTLNENNKYLVTYLVALFTLSLCLWFTSINFQTFNYIVLGFCWSFTIHAPSLRERLELKKYKFSLLRFIFGVDNFLSSISQKFYLKILLRSVPPMIFSGLCFLISLEGVFIASLLGSIYFELIFHRERIIRLIKYRREGL
;
A
#
# COMPACT_ATOMS: atom_id res chain seq x y z
N MET A 1 -6.72 21.29 -1.57
CA MET A 1 -7.04 21.59 -2.98
C MET A 1 -5.72 21.62 -3.75
N ILE A 2 -5.39 20.54 -4.47
CA ILE A 2 -4.29 20.49 -5.43
C ILE A 2 -4.89 19.79 -6.65
N SER A 3 -5.19 20.53 -7.71
CA SER A 3 -5.56 19.93 -8.99
C SER A 3 -4.30 19.31 -9.60
N MET A 4 -4.00 18.06 -9.24
CA MET A 4 -2.95 17.30 -9.94
C MET A 4 -3.32 17.23 -11.42
N THR A 5 -2.35 17.56 -12.27
CA THR A 5 -2.57 17.54 -13.71
C THR A 5 -2.75 16.09 -14.19
N LEU A 6 -3.56 15.86 -15.24
CA LEU A 6 -3.87 14.52 -15.76
C LEU A 6 -2.61 13.66 -16.00
N ASN A 7 -1.52 14.32 -16.39
CA ASN A 7 -0.21 13.71 -16.64
C ASN A 7 0.46 13.17 -15.36
N GLU A 8 0.33 13.87 -14.24
CA GLU A 8 0.89 13.42 -12.94
C GLU A 8 0.18 12.18 -12.41
N ASN A 9 -1.15 12.13 -12.55
CA ASN A 9 -1.95 10.97 -12.18
C ASN A 9 -1.59 9.73 -13.02
N ASN A 10 -1.39 9.93 -14.33
CA ASN A 10 -0.95 8.85 -15.22
C ASN A 10 0.46 8.36 -14.86
N LYS A 11 1.39 9.29 -14.60
CA LYS A 11 2.75 8.96 -14.18
C LYS A 11 2.76 8.20 -12.86
N TYR A 12 1.94 8.61 -11.88
CA TYR A 12 1.74 7.88 -10.63
C TYR A 12 1.31 6.45 -10.94
N LEU A 13 0.19 6.28 -11.65
CA LEU A 13 -0.42 4.97 -11.91
C LEU A 13 0.54 4.03 -12.65
N VAL A 14 1.20 4.51 -13.71
CA VAL A 14 2.19 3.74 -14.48
C VAL A 14 3.36 3.32 -13.60
N THR A 15 3.91 4.23 -12.77
CA THR A 15 5.05 3.92 -11.90
C THR A 15 4.74 2.76 -10.96
N TYR A 16 3.57 2.77 -10.33
CA TYR A 16 3.21 1.71 -9.37
C TYR A 16 2.73 0.42 -10.03
N LEU A 17 2.17 0.48 -11.25
CA LEU A 17 1.93 -0.72 -12.05
C LEU A 17 3.24 -1.40 -12.45
N VAL A 18 4.25 -0.63 -12.87
CA VAL A 18 5.58 -1.16 -13.16
C VAL A 18 6.22 -1.74 -11.91
N ALA A 19 6.07 -1.09 -10.75
CA ALA A 19 6.53 -1.62 -9.48
C ALA A 19 5.85 -2.95 -9.10
N LEU A 20 4.52 -3.04 -9.28
CA LEU A 20 3.78 -4.28 -9.04
C LEU A 20 4.24 -5.37 -9.99
N PHE A 21 4.39 -5.08 -11.28
CA PHE A 21 4.89 -6.03 -12.27
C PHE A 21 6.30 -6.53 -11.92
N THR A 22 7.18 -5.63 -11.50
CA THR A 22 8.54 -5.97 -11.08
C THR A 22 8.53 -6.86 -9.84
N LEU A 23 7.72 -6.51 -8.83
CA LEU A 23 7.53 -7.34 -7.64
C LEU A 23 7.02 -8.73 -8.02
N SER A 24 6.00 -8.80 -8.89
CA SER A 24 5.44 -10.08 -9.34
C SER A 24 6.45 -10.93 -10.08
N LEU A 25 7.26 -10.33 -10.95
CA LEU A 25 8.31 -11.02 -11.70
C LEU A 25 9.42 -11.54 -10.77
N CYS A 26 9.88 -10.73 -9.79
CA CYS A 26 10.83 -11.18 -8.78
C CYS A 26 10.29 -12.37 -7.96
N LEU A 27 9.02 -12.30 -7.56
CA LEU A 27 8.38 -13.36 -6.79
C LEU A 27 8.10 -14.62 -7.62
N TRP A 28 7.91 -14.49 -8.93
CA TRP A 28 7.75 -15.64 -9.83
C TRP A 28 8.96 -16.59 -9.81
N PHE A 29 10.15 -16.06 -9.59
CA PHE A 29 11.38 -16.85 -9.45
C PHE A 29 11.58 -17.44 -8.05
N THR A 30 10.70 -17.13 -7.11
CA THR A 30 10.73 -17.71 -5.76
C THR A 30 9.73 -18.85 -5.66
N SER A 31 10.09 -19.93 -4.95
CA SER A 31 9.23 -21.10 -4.75
C SER A 31 8.12 -20.83 -3.72
N ILE A 32 7.45 -19.70 -3.82
CA ILE A 32 6.33 -19.34 -2.95
C ILE A 32 5.03 -19.94 -3.49
N ASN A 33 4.14 -20.33 -2.60
CA ASN A 33 2.82 -20.78 -3.02
C ASN A 33 1.98 -19.60 -3.54
N PHE A 34 1.02 -19.91 -4.40
CA PHE A 34 0.13 -18.92 -5.02
C PHE A 34 -0.63 -18.08 -3.98
N GLN A 35 -1.02 -18.71 -2.87
CA GLN A 35 -1.76 -18.04 -1.81
C GLN A 35 -0.91 -16.97 -1.08
N THR A 36 0.36 -17.26 -0.79
CA THR A 36 1.30 -16.28 -0.21
C THR A 36 1.57 -15.15 -1.20
N PHE A 37 1.70 -15.45 -2.48
CA PHE A 37 1.81 -14.42 -3.52
C PHE A 37 0.61 -13.47 -3.51
N ASN A 38 -0.62 -14.00 -3.44
CA ASN A 38 -1.83 -13.18 -3.35
C ASN A 38 -1.85 -12.31 -2.09
N TYR A 39 -1.39 -12.81 -0.95
CA TYR A 39 -1.27 -12.00 0.27
C TYR A 39 -0.28 -10.84 0.10
N ILE A 40 0.87 -11.08 -0.53
CA ILE A 40 1.83 -10.01 -0.85
C ILE A 40 1.21 -8.97 -1.78
N VAL A 41 0.55 -9.41 -2.86
CA VAL A 41 -0.12 -8.50 -3.81
C VAL A 41 -1.23 -7.70 -3.12
N LEU A 42 -2.01 -8.32 -2.22
CA LEU A 42 -3.04 -7.64 -1.44
C LEU A 42 -2.45 -6.50 -0.59
N GLY A 43 -1.34 -6.77 0.11
CA GLY A 43 -0.63 -5.77 0.90
C GLY A 43 -0.15 -4.59 0.07
N PHE A 44 0.38 -4.85 -1.14
CA PHE A 44 0.81 -3.82 -2.08
C PHE A 44 -0.38 -2.97 -2.56
N CYS A 45 -1.44 -3.64 -3.05
CA CYS A 45 -2.61 -2.99 -3.62
C CYS A 45 -3.38 -2.17 -2.59
N TRP A 46 -3.42 -2.60 -1.33
CA TRP A 46 -4.02 -1.85 -0.23
C TRP A 46 -3.30 -0.50 -0.03
N SER A 47 -1.98 -0.51 0.13
CA SER A 47 -1.19 0.70 0.26
C SER A 47 -1.28 1.60 -0.98
N PHE A 48 -1.23 1.00 -2.18
CA PHE A 48 -1.43 1.73 -3.44
C PHE A 48 -2.77 2.47 -3.49
N THR A 49 -3.84 1.82 -3.04
CA THR A 49 -5.19 2.40 -3.03
C THR A 49 -5.29 3.60 -2.10
N ILE A 50 -4.69 3.51 -0.90
CA ILE A 50 -4.71 4.61 0.09
C ILE A 50 -4.02 5.86 -0.45
N HIS A 51 -2.93 5.69 -1.19
CA HIS A 51 -2.14 6.81 -1.71
C HIS A 51 -2.60 7.32 -3.07
N ALA A 52 -3.55 6.65 -3.73
CA ALA A 52 -4.07 7.05 -5.03
C ALA A 52 -4.96 8.32 -4.93
N PRO A 53 -4.49 9.48 -5.43
CA PRO A 53 -5.19 10.76 -5.26
C PRO A 53 -6.55 10.80 -5.99
N SER A 54 -6.59 10.25 -7.21
CA SER A 54 -7.79 10.22 -8.05
C SER A 54 -8.92 9.36 -7.50
N LEU A 55 -8.61 8.33 -6.69
CA LEU A 55 -9.61 7.50 -6.03
C LEU A 55 -10.22 8.19 -4.81
N ARG A 56 -9.43 9.00 -4.10
CA ARG A 56 -9.87 9.75 -2.93
C ARG A 56 -10.87 10.86 -3.31
N GLU A 57 -10.59 11.61 -4.38
CA GLU A 57 -11.48 12.68 -4.87
C GLU A 57 -12.82 12.13 -5.39
N ARG A 58 -12.83 10.96 -6.02
CA ARG A 58 -14.06 10.34 -6.56
C ARG A 58 -15.02 9.83 -5.49
N LEU A 59 -14.56 9.60 -4.26
CA LEU A 59 -15.39 9.13 -3.15
C LEU A 59 -16.20 10.23 -2.47
N GLU A 60 -15.85 11.50 -2.66
CA GLU A 60 -16.64 12.64 -2.18
C GLU A 60 -17.97 12.75 -2.95
N LEU A 61 -18.05 12.16 -4.15
CA LEU A 61 -19.28 12.06 -4.91
C LEU A 61 -20.21 11.02 -4.27
N LYS A 62 -21.38 11.48 -3.80
CA LYS A 62 -22.44 10.72 -3.08
C LYS A 62 -22.91 9.40 -3.74
N LYS A 63 -22.44 9.04 -4.94
CA LYS A 63 -22.83 7.85 -5.70
C LYS A 63 -22.18 6.55 -5.17
N TYR A 64 -21.07 6.62 -4.41
CA TYR A 64 -20.32 5.43 -3.95
C TYR A 64 -20.44 5.14 -2.44
N LYS A 65 -21.65 5.33 -1.88
CA LYS A 65 -21.90 5.23 -0.42
C LYS A 65 -21.46 3.90 0.23
N PHE A 66 -21.45 2.80 -0.51
CA PHE A 66 -21.10 1.44 -0.05
C PHE A 66 -20.02 0.77 -0.91
N SER A 67 -18.95 1.50 -1.25
CA SER A 67 -17.81 0.90 -1.96
C SER A 67 -16.75 0.37 -0.98
N LEU A 68 -16.11 -0.74 -1.34
CA LEU A 68 -14.92 -1.26 -0.64
C LEU A 68 -13.84 -0.17 -0.48
N LEU A 69 -13.73 0.73 -1.45
CA LEU A 69 -12.89 1.92 -1.39
C LEU A 69 -13.22 2.81 -0.18
N ARG A 70 -14.50 3.09 0.08
CA ARG A 70 -14.91 3.90 1.25
C ARG A 70 -14.53 3.22 2.57
N PHE A 71 -14.60 1.90 2.63
CA PHE A 71 -14.11 1.14 3.79
C PHE A 71 -12.59 1.30 3.94
N ILE A 72 -11.81 1.11 2.88
CA ILE A 72 -10.34 1.29 2.89
C ILE A 72 -9.96 2.67 3.43
N PHE A 73 -10.54 3.74 2.86
CA PHE A 73 -10.23 5.11 3.30
C PHE A 73 -10.77 5.43 4.69
N GLY A 74 -11.92 4.88 5.08
CA GLY A 74 -12.46 5.02 6.42
C GLY A 74 -11.53 4.40 7.47
N VAL A 75 -11.02 3.20 7.18
CA VAL A 75 -10.03 2.51 8.01
C VAL A 75 -8.71 3.28 8.03
N ASP A 76 -8.21 3.80 6.90
CA ASP A 76 -6.99 4.63 6.89
C ASP A 76 -7.15 5.89 7.74
N ASN A 77 -8.27 6.60 7.60
CA ASN A 77 -8.55 7.80 8.39
C ASN A 77 -8.61 7.47 9.89
N PHE A 78 -9.29 6.39 10.26
CA PHE A 78 -9.36 5.92 11.64
C PHE A 78 -7.98 5.53 12.19
N LEU A 79 -7.20 4.75 11.45
CA LEU A 79 -5.85 4.36 11.88
C LEU A 79 -4.90 5.57 11.97
N SER A 80 -5.07 6.54 11.09
CA SER A 80 -4.28 7.76 11.09
C SER A 80 -4.57 8.68 12.30
N SER A 81 -5.75 8.58 12.92
CA SER A 81 -6.07 9.34 14.13
C SER A 81 -5.39 8.76 15.38
N ILE A 82 -5.04 7.47 15.37
CA ILE A 82 -4.36 6.79 16.49
C ILE A 82 -2.92 7.30 16.65
N SER A 83 -2.23 7.63 15.55
CA SER A 83 -0.87 8.17 15.65
C SER A 83 -0.48 9.08 14.51
N GLN A 84 0.18 10.18 14.88
CA GLN A 84 0.81 11.12 13.95
C GLN A 84 2.25 10.73 13.58
N LYS A 85 2.85 9.74 14.27
CA LYS A 85 4.24 9.32 14.00
C LYS A 85 4.31 8.58 12.66
N PHE A 86 5.20 9.03 11.77
CA PHE A 86 5.35 8.51 10.40
C PHE A 86 5.53 6.98 10.34
N TYR A 87 6.49 6.44 11.10
CA TYR A 87 6.78 5.00 11.11
C TYR A 87 5.61 4.17 11.64
N LEU A 88 4.93 4.67 12.68
CA LEU A 88 3.80 3.97 13.26
C LEU A 88 2.61 3.97 12.30
N LYS A 89 2.43 5.05 11.52
CA LYS A 89 1.41 5.14 10.48
C LYS A 89 1.61 4.11 9.37
N ILE A 90 2.84 3.88 8.92
CA ILE A 90 3.17 2.84 7.93
C ILE A 90 2.81 1.45 8.47
N LEU A 91 3.16 1.18 9.72
CA LEU A 91 2.86 -0.10 10.36
C LEU A 91 1.36 -0.30 10.52
N LEU A 92 0.65 0.70 11.06
CA LEU A 92 -0.81 0.67 11.24
C LEU A 92 -1.54 0.45 9.90
N ARG A 93 -1.09 1.07 8.82
CA ARG A 93 -1.67 0.89 7.47
C ARG A 93 -1.50 -0.52 6.91
N SER A 94 -0.52 -1.28 7.40
CA SER A 94 -0.29 -2.67 7.01
C SER A 94 -1.16 -3.65 7.80
N VAL A 95 -1.82 -3.21 8.88
CA VAL A 95 -2.67 -4.06 9.72
C VAL A 95 -3.93 -4.55 9.00
N PRO A 96 -4.71 -3.71 8.29
CA PRO A 96 -5.90 -4.18 7.59
C PRO A 96 -5.65 -5.29 6.56
N PRO A 97 -4.67 -5.19 5.63
CA PRO A 97 -4.42 -6.28 4.70
C PRO A 97 -3.91 -7.55 5.41
N MET A 98 -3.22 -7.43 6.54
CA MET A 98 -2.87 -8.60 7.37
C MET A 98 -4.11 -9.27 7.99
N ILE A 99 -5.08 -8.49 8.48
CA ILE A 99 -6.33 -9.03 9.01
C ILE A 99 -7.10 -9.77 7.91
N PHE A 100 -7.25 -9.17 6.72
CA PHE A 100 -7.91 -9.84 5.60
C PHE A 100 -7.17 -11.11 5.16
N SER A 101 -5.84 -11.04 5.05
CA SER A 101 -5.02 -12.23 4.73
C SER A 101 -5.16 -13.31 5.79
N GLY A 102 -5.26 -12.93 7.07
CA GLY A 102 -5.49 -13.84 8.19
C GLY A 102 -6.86 -14.52 8.11
N LEU A 103 -7.92 -13.77 7.79
CA LEU A 103 -9.26 -14.33 7.58
C LEU A 103 -9.29 -15.29 6.39
N CYS A 104 -8.64 -14.95 5.27
CA CYS A 104 -8.52 -15.85 4.12
C CYS A 104 -7.70 -17.10 4.46
N PHE A 105 -6.61 -16.94 5.23
CA PHE A 105 -5.79 -18.05 5.69
C PHE A 105 -6.56 -18.99 6.62
N LEU A 106 -7.45 -18.50 7.48
CA LEU A 106 -8.28 -19.39 8.32
C LEU A 106 -9.24 -20.26 7.48
N ILE A 107 -9.63 -19.81 6.29
CA ILE A 107 -10.50 -20.56 5.38
C ILE A 107 -9.69 -21.54 4.53
N SER A 108 -8.57 -21.08 3.94
CA SER A 108 -7.77 -21.91 3.04
C SER A 108 -6.76 -22.81 3.75
N LEU A 109 -6.37 -22.46 4.97
CA LEU A 109 -5.24 -23.03 5.73
C LEU A 109 -3.91 -23.06 4.96
N GLU A 110 -3.79 -22.20 3.94
CA GLU A 110 -2.67 -22.18 3.01
C GLU A 110 -2.01 -20.80 2.95
N GLY A 111 -0.68 -20.81 2.83
CA GLY A 111 0.15 -19.63 2.66
C GLY A 111 0.52 -18.93 3.97
N VAL A 112 1.29 -17.86 3.85
CA VAL A 112 1.78 -17.09 4.99
C VAL A 112 1.09 -15.73 4.99
N PHE A 113 0.03 -15.57 5.79
CA PHE A 113 -0.75 -14.33 5.79
C PHE A 113 0.08 -13.09 6.16
N ILE A 114 1.12 -13.25 6.98
CA ILE A 114 2.06 -12.18 7.36
C ILE A 114 2.80 -11.63 6.14
N ALA A 115 2.89 -12.38 5.03
CA ALA A 115 3.53 -11.92 3.80
C ALA A 115 2.85 -10.68 3.19
N SER A 116 1.59 -10.37 3.54
CA SER A 116 0.98 -9.11 3.15
C SER A 116 1.73 -7.88 3.66
N LEU A 117 2.42 -8.00 4.80
CA LEU A 117 3.29 -6.95 5.33
C LEU A 117 4.41 -6.61 4.35
N LEU A 118 5.00 -7.60 3.67
CA LEU A 118 6.07 -7.38 2.69
C LEU A 118 5.58 -6.54 1.52
N GLY A 119 4.38 -6.81 1.01
CA GLY A 119 3.78 -6.03 -0.06
C GLY A 119 3.52 -4.57 0.35
N SER A 120 2.97 -4.37 1.56
CA SER A 120 2.72 -3.03 2.08
C SER A 120 4.01 -2.24 2.32
N ILE A 121 5.05 -2.88 2.87
CA ILE A 121 6.36 -2.26 3.07
C ILE A 121 7.01 -1.92 1.72
N TYR A 122 6.99 -2.85 0.76
CA TYR A 122 7.57 -2.62 -0.56
C TYR A 122 6.93 -1.40 -1.25
N PHE A 123 5.61 -1.28 -1.18
CA PHE A 123 4.91 -0.10 -1.69
C PHE A 123 5.37 1.19 -0.98
N GLU A 124 5.34 1.19 0.36
CA GLU A 124 5.66 2.38 1.17
C GLU A 124 7.12 2.83 0.97
N LEU A 125 8.05 1.89 0.76
CA LEU A 125 9.44 2.19 0.39
C LEU A 125 9.55 2.92 -0.96
N ILE A 126 8.81 2.46 -1.97
CA ILE A 126 8.81 3.09 -3.31
C ILE A 126 8.14 4.45 -3.27
N PHE A 127 7.02 4.56 -2.57
CA PHE A 127 6.25 5.80 -2.42
C PHE A 127 7.05 6.87 -1.67
N HIS A 128 7.73 6.50 -0.58
CA HIS A 128 8.52 7.42 0.23
C HIS A 128 10.01 7.48 -0.15
N ARG A 129 10.43 6.89 -1.28
CA ARG A 129 11.84 6.79 -1.70
C ARG A 129 12.60 8.11 -1.61
N GLU A 130 12.02 9.22 -2.10
CA GLU A 130 12.68 10.53 -2.13
C GLU A 130 12.86 11.13 -0.73
N ARG A 131 11.94 10.81 0.19
CA ARG A 131 12.05 11.22 1.59
C ARG A 131 13.12 10.41 2.31
N ILE A 132 13.18 9.10 2.05
CA ILE A 132 14.18 8.19 2.62
C ILE A 132 15.59 8.57 2.14
N ILE A 133 15.77 8.78 0.84
CA ILE A 133 17.06 9.20 0.26
C ILE A 133 17.54 10.52 0.87
N ARG A 134 16.64 11.50 1.05
CA ARG A 134 16.97 12.77 1.72
C ARG A 134 17.43 12.56 3.17
N LEU A 135 16.76 11.72 3.94
CA LEU A 135 17.16 11.42 5.33
C LEU A 135 18.54 10.75 5.39
N ILE A 136 18.82 9.82 4.46
CA ILE A 136 20.13 9.16 4.38
C ILE A 136 21.23 10.17 4.01
N LYS A 137 20.97 11.05 3.04
CA LYS A 137 21.92 12.07 2.60
C LYS A 137 22.25 13.06 3.71
N TYR A 138 21.25 13.60 4.41
CA TYR A 138 21.45 14.52 5.54
C TYR A 138 22.25 13.90 6.68
N ARG A 139 22.07 12.60 6.97
CA ARG A 139 22.85 11.91 7.99
C ARG A 139 24.33 11.76 7.60
N ARG A 140 24.63 11.74 6.30
CA ARG A 140 25.98 11.55 5.76
C ARG A 140 26.74 12.87 5.61
N GLU A 141 26.04 13.99 5.46
CA GLU A 141 26.63 15.34 5.38
C GLU A 141 26.71 16.03 6.76
N GLY A 142 26.00 15.51 7.77
CA GLY A 142 26.05 15.96 9.16
C GLY A 142 26.98 15.16 10.08
N LEU A 143 27.84 14.31 9.51
CA LEU A 143 28.95 13.58 10.14
C LEU A 143 30.25 13.99 9.44
#